data_AF-A0A060NK20-F1
#
_entry.id   AF-A0A060NK20-F1
#
_cell.length_a   1.000
_cell.length_b   1.000
_cell.length_c   1.000
_cell.angle_alpha   90.00
_cell.angle_beta   90.00
_cell.angle_gamma   90.00
#
_symmetry.space_group_name_H-M   'P 1'
#
loop_
_entity.id
_entity.type
_entity.pdbx_description
1 polymer ?
#
loop_
_entity_poly.entity_id
_entity_poly.type
_entity_poly.pdbx_seq_one_letter_code
_entity_poly.pdbx_strand_id
1 'polypeptide(L)' 'MNDRAASVRARLLKLAQAQGVDFNQVLVRFALERLLYRLGQSAYAD' A
#
# COMPACT_ATOMS: atom_id res chain seq x y z
N MET A 1 14.07 -13.53 6.03
CA MET A 1 13.14 -12.63 6.74
C MET A 1 12.55 -11.61 5.76
N ASN A 2 11.59 -12.00 4.91
CA ASN A 2 10.83 -11.03 4.09
C ASN A 2 9.35 -11.44 3.93
N ASP A 3 8.87 -12.29 4.83
CA ASP A 3 7.53 -12.88 4.81
C ASP A 3 6.43 -11.82 4.90
N ARG A 4 6.74 -10.66 5.48
CA ARG A 4 5.82 -9.50 5.54
C ARG A 4 5.57 -8.87 4.17
N ALA A 5 6.59 -8.68 3.33
CA ALA A 5 6.40 -8.06 2.02
C ALA A 5 5.61 -8.97 1.08
N ALA A 6 5.91 -10.28 1.10
CA ALA A 6 5.13 -11.28 0.37
C ALA A 6 3.66 -11.32 0.85
N SER A 7 3.43 -11.23 2.16
CA SER A 7 2.10 -11.18 2.75
C SER A 7 1.31 -9.92 2.37
N VAL A 8 1.97 -8.76 2.27
CA VAL A 8 1.34 -7.51 1.81
C VAL A 8 0.95 -7.61 0.34
N ARG A 9 1.84 -8.13 -0.52
CA ARG A 9 1.55 -8.33 -1.95
C ARG A 9 0.34 -9.25 -2.13
N ALA A 10 0.28 -10.37 -1.41
CA ALA A 10 -0.86 -11.30 -1.48
C ALA A 10 -2.18 -10.65 -1.02
N ARG A 11 -2.14 -9.81 0.02
CA ARG A 11 -3.32 -9.05 0.47
C ARG A 11 -3.79 -8.04 -0.56
N LEU A 12 -2.88 -7.25 -1.13
CA LEU A 12 -3.21 -6.26 -2.15
C LEU A 12 -3.73 -6.93 -3.43
N LEU A 13 -3.21 -8.11 -3.78
CA LEU A 13 -3.68 -8.91 -4.92
C LEU A 13 -5.11 -9.41 -4.70
N LYS A 14 -5.42 -9.96 -3.52
CA LYS A 14 -6.79 -10.35 -3.15
C LYS A 14 -7.74 -9.16 -3.15
N LEU A 15 -7.27 -8.00 -2.70
CA LEU A 15 -8.06 -6.77 -2.68
C LEU A 15 -8.40 -6.29 -4.09
N ALA A 16 -7.42 -6.32 -5.00
CA ALA A 16 -7.62 -5.99 -6.41
C ALA A 16 -8.63 -6.92 -7.09
N GLN A 17 -8.50 -8.24 -6.85
CA GLN A 17 -9.45 -9.24 -7.34
C GLN A 17 -10.86 -9.04 -6.78
N ALA A 18 -11.01 -8.76 -5.49
CA ALA A 18 -12.31 -8.53 -4.85
C ALA A 18 -13.01 -7.26 -5.36
N GLN A 19 -12.24 -6.23 -5.71
CA GLN A 19 -12.76 -4.99 -6.28
C GLN A 19 -12.89 -5.03 -7.80
N GLY A 20 -12.38 -6.08 -8.47
CA GLY A 20 -12.36 -6.17 -9.94
C GLY A 20 -11.50 -5.10 -10.62
N VAL A 21 -10.50 -4.57 -9.92
CA VAL A 21 -9.61 -3.50 -10.40
C VAL A 21 -8.20 -4.04 -10.62
N ASP A 22 -7.41 -3.30 -11.41
CA ASP A 22 -6.03 -3.68 -11.68
C ASP A 22 -5.17 -3.65 -10.41
N PHE A 23 -4.31 -4.67 -10.25
CA PHE A 23 -3.43 -4.79 -9.10
C PHE A 23 -2.46 -3.61 -8.99
N ASN A 24 -1.95 -3.09 -10.10
CA ASN A 24 -1.06 -1.94 -10.12
C ASN A 24 -1.78 -0.69 -9.62
N GLN A 25 -3.06 -0.52 -9.94
CA GLN A 25 -3.87 0.59 -9.43
C GLN A 25 -3.99 0.56 -7.90
N VAL A 26 -4.26 -0.62 -7.33
CA VAL A 26 -4.30 -0.82 -5.88
C VAL A 26 -2.93 -0.62 -5.23
N LEU A 27 -1.87 -1.11 -5.88
CA LEU A 27 -0.50 -0.98 -5.40
C LEU A 27 -0.04 0.48 -5.37
N VAL A 28 -0.29 1.25 -6.43
CA VAL A 28 0.06 2.67 -6.54
C VAL A 28 -0.69 3.47 -5.49
N ARG A 29 -2.01 3.24 -5.33
CA ARG A 29 -2.81 3.92 -4.30
C ARG A 29 -2.28 3.63 -2.89
N PHE A 30 -2.01 2.37 -2.58
CA PHE A 30 -1.43 1.98 -1.31
C PHE A 30 -0.05 2.61 -1.06
N ALA A 31 0.82 2.65 -2.09
CA ALA A 31 2.14 3.26 -1.97
C ALA A 31 2.07 4.78 -1.76
N LEU A 32 1.16 5.47 -2.47
CA LEU A 32 0.91 6.89 -2.30
C LEU A 32 0.38 7.22 -0.91
N GLU A 33 -0.64 6.50 -0.43
CA GLU A 33 -1.17 6.67 0.93
C GLU A 33 -0.08 6.43 1.98
N ARG A 34 0.75 5.40 1.81
CA ARG A 34 1.87 5.11 2.72
C ARG A 34 2.95 6.20 2.67
N LEU A 35 3.23 6.74 1.49
CA LEU A 35 4.19 7.83 1.31
C LEU A 35 3.69 9.12 1.96
N LEU A 36 2.45 9.51 1.69
CA LEU A 36 1.80 10.67 2.31
C LEU A 36 1.70 10.51 3.83
N TYR A 37 1.34 9.33 4.32
CA TYR A 37 1.33 9.03 5.76
C TYR A 37 2.72 9.13 6.39
N ARG A 38 3.78 8.71 5.68
CA ARG A 38 5.17 8.88 6.14
C ARG A 38 5.60 10.34 6.13
N LEU A 39 5.22 11.09 5.09
CA LEU A 39 5.51 12.53 4.98
C LEU A 39 4.78 13.34 6.06
N GLY A 40 3.52 13.04 6.35
CA GLY A 40 2.73 13.71 7.38
C GLY A 40 3.14 13.33 8.82
N GLN A 41 3.80 12.19 9.02
CA GLN A 41 4.41 11.83 10.31
C GLN A 41 5.83 12.38 10.49
N SER A 42 6.45 12.99 9.46
CA SER A 42 7.69 13.72 9.67
C SER A 42 7.40 14.91 10.58
N ALA A 43 8.21 15.04 11.63
CA ALA A 43 8.07 15.93 12.79
C ALA A 43 8.13 17.46 12.50
N TYR A 44 7.61 17.90 11.36
CA TYR A 44 7.48 19.30 10.95
C TYR A 44 6.02 19.73 10.76
N ALA A 45 5.07 18.88 11.14
CA ALA A 45 3.72 19.30 11.46
C ALA A 45 3.72 19.80 12.91
N ASP A 46 4.07 21.08 13.08
CA ASP A 46 3.70 21.86 14.28
C ASP A 46 2.18 22.07 14.29
#